data_AF-A0A7C3F5H7-F1
#
_entry.id   AF-A0A7C3F5H7-F1
#
_cell.length_a   1.000
_cell.length_b   1.000
_cell.length_c   1.000
_cell.angle_alpha   90.00
_cell.angle_beta   90.00
_cell.angle_gamma   90.00
#
_symmetry.space_group_name_H-M   'P 1'
#
loop_
_entity.id
_entity.type
_entity.pdbx_description
1 polymer ?
#
loop_
_entity_poly.entity_id
_entity_poly.type
_entity_poly.pdbx_seq_one_letter_code
_entity_poly.pdbx_strand_id
1 'polypeptide(L)'
;MIKVNLSESLSNAADYTKKLLSRAGDVIILTILAIIPIVNLVIWGYGGRIIKESGSSDRPPKLERYMDMFVNGLKALVASIIWAIPIIIIAIAIMAFASIPLLIALSGGLGNWTGMLPMDQMGNWTHIGELIRQGMRPYGGLLLTFIPAMLLVIVVSIAIGLFAITGIVHMFKTGSFGKAFAIGEIHEIISKIGYIRYLGWIVVAIILGTIIAIFSRVPVLGWIIDAFLSVLLVVFLSRSIGLLYDHARGTAPPPPAPPVSGTIPPPAITPEIAPSEEMKKTGDEGKALFCPYCGTTNVLKAKYCIKCGKEIPKI
;
A
#
# COMPACT_ATOMS: atom_id res chain seq x y z
N MET A 1 7.03 26.21 -6.00
CA MET A 1 7.16 24.97 -5.20
C MET A 1 5.78 24.64 -4.63
N ILE A 2 4.98 23.81 -5.31
CA ILE A 2 3.64 23.45 -4.82
C ILE A 2 3.83 22.32 -3.82
N LYS A 3 3.80 22.64 -2.52
CA LYS A 3 3.60 21.64 -1.46
C LYS A 3 2.18 21.11 -1.67
N VAL A 4 2.01 19.88 -2.17
CA VAL A 4 0.67 19.30 -2.29
C VAL A 4 0.13 19.15 -0.87
N ASN A 5 -0.90 19.91 -0.55
CA ASN A 5 -1.54 19.86 0.76
C ASN A 5 -2.41 18.62 0.84
N LEU A 6 -2.61 18.08 2.06
CA LEU A 6 -3.48 16.92 2.27
C LEU A 6 -4.86 17.13 1.63
N SER A 7 -5.43 18.32 1.86
CA SER A 7 -6.71 18.74 1.30
C SER A 7 -6.75 18.67 -0.23
N GLU A 8 -5.69 19.06 -0.91
CA GLU A 8 -5.57 19.02 -2.37
C GLU A 8 -5.53 17.58 -2.90
N SER A 9 -4.78 16.70 -2.23
CA SER A 9 -4.75 15.28 -2.59
C SER A 9 -6.11 14.59 -2.41
N LEU A 10 -6.84 14.96 -1.34
CA LEU A 10 -8.16 14.42 -1.04
C LEU A 10 -9.23 15.01 -1.99
N SER A 11 -9.19 16.31 -2.29
CA SER A 11 -10.12 16.92 -3.23
C SER A 11 -9.93 16.37 -4.65
N ASN A 12 -8.68 16.22 -5.10
CA ASN A 12 -8.37 15.61 -6.39
C ASN A 12 -8.88 14.16 -6.44
N ALA A 13 -8.68 13.39 -5.38
CA ALA A 13 -9.19 12.03 -5.29
C ALA A 13 -10.73 11.97 -5.30
N ALA A 14 -11.42 12.92 -4.67
CA ALA A 14 -12.87 13.03 -4.71
C ALA A 14 -13.36 13.27 -6.15
N ASP A 15 -12.77 14.23 -6.86
CA ASP A 15 -13.12 14.51 -8.25
C ASP A 15 -12.76 13.36 -9.19
N TYR A 16 -11.65 12.67 -8.94
CA TYR A 16 -11.28 11.45 -9.65
C TYR A 16 -12.31 10.33 -9.45
N THR A 17 -12.83 10.17 -8.23
CA THR A 17 -13.86 9.18 -7.91
C THR A 17 -15.20 9.54 -8.57
N LYS A 18 -15.57 10.83 -8.64
CA LYS A 18 -16.74 11.29 -9.40
C LYS A 18 -16.63 10.96 -10.90
N LYS A 19 -15.43 11.07 -11.49
CA LYS A 19 -15.18 10.66 -12.88
C LYS A 19 -15.29 9.15 -13.10
N LEU A 20 -15.12 8.34 -12.05
CA LEU A 20 -15.40 6.91 -12.13
C LEU A 20 -16.91 6.65 -12.09
N LEU A 21 -17.66 7.37 -11.24
CA LEU A 21 -19.12 7.27 -11.18
C LEU A 21 -19.81 7.59 -12.51
N SER A 22 -19.24 8.50 -13.32
CA SER A 22 -19.76 8.74 -14.67
C SER A 22 -19.51 7.59 -15.66
N ARG A 23 -18.67 6.61 -15.31
CA ARG A 23 -18.49 5.35 -16.04
C ARG A 23 -19.26 4.23 -15.36
N ALA A 24 -20.58 4.26 -15.51
CA ALA A 24 -21.48 3.28 -14.89
C ALA A 24 -21.05 1.83 -15.14
N GLY A 25 -20.59 1.49 -16.35
CA GLY A 25 -20.09 0.14 -16.68
C GLY A 25 -18.91 -0.30 -15.80
N ASP A 26 -17.89 0.55 -15.65
CA ASP A 26 -16.70 0.22 -14.85
C ASP A 26 -17.07 0.06 -13.35
N VAL A 27 -17.95 0.93 -12.85
CA VAL A 27 -18.41 0.88 -11.45
C VAL A 27 -19.25 -0.37 -11.19
N ILE A 28 -20.18 -0.70 -12.09
CA ILE A 28 -21.02 -1.89 -11.95
C ILE A 28 -20.14 -3.14 -11.95
N ILE A 29 -19.19 -3.25 -12.88
CA ILE A 29 -18.26 -4.38 -12.94
C ILE A 29 -17.46 -4.47 -11.64
N LEU A 30 -16.83 -3.38 -11.20
CA LEU A 30 -16.06 -3.38 -9.95
C LEU A 30 -16.91 -3.74 -8.73
N THR A 31 -18.17 -3.30 -8.69
CA THR A 31 -19.11 -3.61 -7.59
C THR A 31 -19.49 -5.08 -7.60
N ILE A 32 -19.78 -5.66 -8.77
CA ILE A 32 -20.05 -7.10 -8.90
C ILE A 32 -18.82 -7.91 -8.47
N LEU A 33 -17.62 -7.47 -8.84
CA LEU A 33 -16.36 -8.08 -8.40
C LEU A 33 -16.17 -7.95 -6.88
N ALA A 34 -16.67 -6.89 -6.25
CA ALA A 34 -16.57 -6.64 -4.80
C ALA A 34 -17.45 -7.56 -3.95
N ILE A 35 -18.52 -8.06 -4.55
CA ILE A 35 -19.46 -8.96 -3.88
C ILE A 35 -18.83 -10.34 -3.64
N ILE A 36 -17.94 -10.79 -4.53
CA ILE A 36 -17.31 -12.10 -4.43
C ILE A 36 -16.00 -11.95 -3.65
N PRO A 37 -15.88 -12.47 -2.42
CA PRO A 37 -14.73 -12.19 -1.56
C PRO A 37 -13.37 -12.54 -2.16
N ILE A 38 -13.30 -13.63 -2.94
CA ILE A 38 -12.08 -14.07 -3.64
C ILE A 38 -11.64 -13.05 -4.71
N VAL A 39 -12.62 -12.35 -5.31
CA VAL A 39 -12.40 -11.43 -6.43
C VAL A 39 -12.08 -10.01 -5.94
N ASN A 40 -12.20 -9.74 -4.62
CA ASN A 40 -11.74 -8.48 -4.01
C ASN A 40 -10.26 -8.18 -4.31
N LEU A 41 -9.44 -9.20 -4.57
CA LEU A 41 -8.05 -9.01 -5.02
C LEU A 41 -7.96 -8.17 -6.31
N VAL A 42 -8.93 -8.29 -7.22
CA VAL A 42 -8.98 -7.48 -8.44
C VAL A 42 -9.13 -5.99 -8.10
N ILE A 43 -9.93 -5.66 -7.09
CA ILE A 43 -10.17 -4.27 -6.66
C ILE A 43 -8.90 -3.68 -6.04
N TRP A 44 -8.19 -4.46 -5.23
CA TRP A 44 -6.93 -4.05 -4.62
C TRP A 44 -5.85 -3.86 -5.70
N GLY A 45 -5.82 -4.74 -6.71
CA GLY A 45 -4.95 -4.60 -7.87
C GLY A 45 -5.31 -3.42 -8.78
N TYR A 46 -6.61 -3.11 -8.92
CA TYR A 46 -7.08 -1.92 -9.61
C TYR A 46 -6.66 -0.64 -8.87
N GLY A 47 -6.76 -0.63 -7.53
CA GLY A 47 -6.16 0.40 -6.68
C GLY A 47 -4.66 0.56 -6.93
N GLY A 48 -3.93 -0.55 -7.08
CA GLY A 48 -2.51 -0.54 -7.47
C GLY A 48 -2.25 0.10 -8.85
N ARG A 49 -3.14 -0.10 -9.82
CA ARG A 49 -3.08 0.55 -11.14
C ARG A 49 -3.32 2.06 -11.02
N ILE A 50 -4.32 2.48 -10.24
CA ILE A 50 -4.59 3.90 -9.95
C ILE A 50 -3.39 4.55 -9.26
N ILE A 51 -2.80 3.87 -8.27
CA ILE A 51 -1.57 4.33 -7.62
C ILE A 51 -0.49 4.53 -8.68
N LYS A 52 -0.24 3.55 -9.54
CA LYS A 52 0.80 3.65 -10.57
C LYS A 52 0.61 4.86 -11.48
N GLU A 53 -0.62 5.14 -11.89
CA GLU A 53 -0.98 6.20 -12.85
C GLU A 53 -1.38 7.54 -12.21
N SER A 54 -1.28 7.69 -10.88
CA SER A 54 -1.79 8.86 -10.15
C SER A 54 -1.25 10.20 -10.61
N GLY A 55 0.03 10.26 -10.98
CA GLY A 55 0.68 11.49 -11.46
C GLY A 55 0.57 11.71 -12.97
N SER A 56 0.09 10.72 -13.74
CA SER A 56 0.15 10.74 -15.21
C SER A 56 -1.19 10.85 -15.91
N SER A 57 -2.30 10.47 -15.25
CA SER A 57 -3.63 10.48 -15.85
C SER A 57 -4.69 11.00 -14.88
N ASP A 58 -5.56 11.88 -15.35
CA ASP A 58 -6.70 12.41 -14.60
C ASP A 58 -8.00 11.64 -14.78
N ARG A 59 -7.95 10.51 -15.51
CA ARG A 59 -9.09 9.63 -15.75
C ARG A 59 -8.84 8.26 -15.12
N PRO A 60 -9.90 7.60 -14.60
CA PRO A 60 -9.82 6.23 -14.11
C PRO A 60 -9.31 5.26 -15.20
N PRO A 61 -8.40 4.31 -14.85
CA PRO A 61 -7.90 3.33 -15.80
C PRO A 61 -9.04 2.42 -16.27
N LYS A 62 -8.96 1.94 -17.51
CA LYS A 62 -9.95 0.97 -18.00
C LYS A 62 -9.76 -0.38 -17.32
N LEU A 63 -10.85 -1.14 -17.19
CA LEU A 63 -10.87 -2.50 -16.66
C LEU A 63 -10.42 -3.52 -17.72
N GLU A 64 -9.21 -3.34 -18.22
CA GLU A 64 -8.57 -4.28 -19.15
C GLU A 64 -7.57 -5.15 -18.39
N ARG A 65 -7.35 -6.39 -18.86
CA ARG A 65 -6.39 -7.34 -18.28
C ARG A 65 -6.70 -7.67 -16.81
N TYR A 66 -7.87 -8.23 -16.56
CA TYR A 66 -8.34 -8.62 -15.21
C TYR A 66 -7.35 -9.53 -14.46
N MET A 67 -6.68 -10.45 -15.17
CA MET A 67 -5.68 -11.33 -14.58
C MET A 67 -4.48 -10.56 -14.00
N ASP A 68 -4.03 -9.50 -14.65
CA ASP A 68 -2.93 -8.70 -14.11
C ASP A 68 -3.34 -7.92 -12.87
N MET A 69 -4.60 -7.45 -12.83
CA MET A 69 -5.15 -6.82 -11.62
C MET A 69 -5.26 -7.84 -10.49
N PHE A 70 -5.75 -9.04 -10.77
CA PHE A 70 -5.79 -10.12 -9.78
C PHE A 70 -4.40 -10.45 -9.23
N VAL A 71 -3.40 -10.65 -10.09
CA VAL A 71 -2.01 -10.93 -9.67
C VAL A 71 -1.42 -9.79 -8.86
N ASN A 72 -1.67 -8.54 -9.25
CA ASN A 72 -1.23 -7.36 -8.49
C ASN A 72 -1.91 -7.26 -7.13
N GLY A 73 -3.20 -7.60 -7.03
CA GLY A 73 -3.92 -7.73 -5.77
C GLY A 73 -3.36 -8.82 -4.88
N LEU A 74 -3.06 -9.99 -5.47
CA LEU A 74 -2.44 -11.10 -4.74
C LEU A 74 -1.06 -10.72 -4.21
N LYS A 75 -0.23 -10.02 -4.99
CA LYS A 75 1.04 -9.46 -4.52
C LYS A 75 0.83 -8.51 -3.34
N ALA A 76 -0.15 -7.60 -3.41
CA ALA A 76 -0.45 -6.72 -2.29
C ALA A 76 -0.92 -7.47 -1.03
N LEU A 77 -1.72 -8.54 -1.19
CA LEU A 77 -2.13 -9.40 -0.10
C LEU A 77 -0.94 -10.14 0.53
N VAL A 78 -0.07 -10.75 -0.29
CA VAL A 78 1.13 -11.43 0.23
C VAL A 78 2.03 -10.42 0.95
N ALA A 79 2.18 -9.21 0.41
CA ALA A 79 2.94 -8.14 1.06
C ALA A 79 2.33 -7.72 2.40
N SER A 80 0.99 -7.57 2.48
CA SER A 80 0.32 -7.19 3.72
C SER A 80 0.42 -8.29 4.78
N ILE A 81 0.35 -9.57 4.39
CA ILE A 81 0.57 -10.70 5.30
C ILE A 81 1.99 -10.66 5.86
N ILE A 82 3.01 -10.46 5.02
CA ILE A 82 4.40 -10.38 5.48
C ILE A 82 4.60 -9.23 6.47
N TRP A 83 4.02 -8.05 6.19
CA TRP A 83 4.02 -6.92 7.12
C TRP A 83 3.23 -7.20 8.43
N ALA A 84 2.23 -8.08 8.39
CA ALA A 84 1.46 -8.47 9.57
C ALA A 84 2.17 -9.49 10.48
N ILE A 85 3.11 -10.29 9.95
CA ILE A 85 3.87 -11.28 10.75
C ILE A 85 4.45 -10.71 12.05
N PRO A 86 5.23 -9.61 12.04
CA PRO A 86 5.78 -9.05 13.28
C PRO A 86 4.68 -8.60 14.27
N ILE A 87 3.58 -8.05 13.75
CA ILE A 87 2.43 -7.65 14.57
C ILE A 87 1.81 -8.88 15.24
N ILE A 88 1.59 -9.97 14.48
CA ILE A 88 1.00 -11.21 14.97
C ILE A 88 1.91 -11.84 16.05
N ILE A 89 3.22 -11.90 15.82
CA ILE A 89 4.18 -12.44 16.80
C ILE A 89 4.12 -11.63 18.10
N ILE A 90 4.16 -10.30 18.00
CA ILE A 90 4.09 -9.41 19.17
C ILE A 90 2.75 -9.55 19.90
N ALA A 91 1.64 -9.61 19.16
CA ALA A 91 0.31 -9.78 19.73
C ALA A 91 0.17 -11.13 20.45
N ILE A 92 0.65 -12.23 19.85
CA ILE A 92 0.64 -13.56 20.49
C ILE A 92 1.51 -13.56 21.75
N ALA A 93 2.72 -13.00 21.69
CA ALA A 93 3.62 -12.92 22.84
C ALA A 93 3.00 -12.11 23.99
N ILE A 94 2.38 -10.98 23.67
CA ILE A 94 1.69 -10.12 24.63
C ILE A 94 0.45 -10.81 25.20
N MET A 95 -0.38 -11.44 24.37
CA MET A 95 -1.54 -12.19 24.85
C MET A 95 -1.13 -13.36 25.75
N ALA A 96 -0.08 -14.10 25.38
CA ALA A 96 0.45 -15.19 26.21
C ALA A 96 0.92 -14.66 27.56
N PHE A 97 1.73 -13.59 27.58
CA PHE A 97 2.20 -12.98 28.82
C PHE A 97 1.06 -12.39 29.67
N ALA A 98 0.15 -11.65 29.06
CA ALA A 98 -1.00 -11.07 29.74
C ALA A 98 -1.96 -12.14 30.27
N SER A 99 -2.01 -13.34 29.67
CA SER A 99 -2.83 -14.44 30.17
C SER A 99 -2.24 -15.16 31.40
N ILE A 100 -0.96 -14.94 31.74
CA ILE A 100 -0.30 -15.62 32.88
C ILE A 100 -1.05 -15.40 34.21
N PRO A 101 -1.46 -14.17 34.58
CA PRO A 101 -2.27 -13.93 35.78
C PRO A 101 -3.61 -14.69 35.77
N LEU A 102 -4.27 -14.81 34.61
CA LEU A 102 -5.52 -15.55 34.47
C LEU A 102 -5.29 -17.05 34.69
N LEU A 103 -4.22 -17.62 34.11
CA LEU A 103 -3.86 -19.03 34.28
C LEU A 103 -3.48 -19.35 35.74
N ILE A 104 -2.75 -18.46 36.42
CA ILE A 104 -2.42 -18.58 37.85
C ILE A 104 -3.68 -18.49 38.72
N ALA A 105 -4.62 -17.61 38.38
CA ALA A 105 -5.90 -17.49 39.08
C ALA A 105 -6.75 -18.76 38.93
N LEU A 106 -6.85 -19.31 37.71
CA LEU A 106 -7.61 -20.53 37.42
C LEU A 106 -6.99 -21.80 38.04
N SER A 107 -5.68 -21.80 38.33
CA SER A 107 -4.99 -22.90 39.00
C SER A 107 -5.02 -22.82 40.53
N GLY A 108 -5.77 -21.87 41.12
CA GLY A 108 -5.92 -21.73 42.57
C GLY A 108 -4.73 -21.05 43.27
N GLY A 109 -3.78 -20.48 42.53
CA GLY A 109 -2.56 -19.84 43.05
C GLY A 109 -2.73 -18.43 43.62
N LEU A 110 -3.94 -18.04 44.02
CA LEU A 110 -4.39 -16.66 44.32
C LEU A 110 -3.77 -15.97 45.56
N GLY A 111 -2.67 -16.46 46.11
CA GLY A 111 -2.06 -15.86 47.30
C GLY A 111 -1.31 -14.55 47.05
N ASN A 112 -0.58 -14.42 45.92
CA ASN A 112 0.58 -13.51 45.91
C ASN A 112 0.58 -12.36 44.89
N TRP A 113 -0.30 -12.33 43.88
CA TRP A 113 -0.26 -11.29 42.83
C TRP A 113 -1.28 -10.16 43.00
N THR A 114 -2.46 -10.41 43.62
CA THR A 114 -3.43 -9.34 43.92
C THR A 114 -2.95 -8.39 45.03
N GLY A 115 -1.86 -8.72 45.74
CA GLY A 115 -1.22 -7.89 46.75
C GLY A 115 -0.07 -7.01 46.22
N MET A 116 0.24 -7.05 44.92
CA MET A 116 1.29 -6.20 44.33
C MET A 116 0.83 -4.76 44.10
N LEU A 117 -0.48 -4.51 44.21
CA LEU A 117 -1.06 -3.18 44.21
C LEU A 117 -1.38 -2.81 45.66
N PRO A 118 -1.02 -1.59 46.11
CA PRO A 118 -1.40 -1.08 47.42
C PRO A 118 -2.88 -0.67 47.43
N MET A 119 -3.77 -1.54 46.93
CA MET A 119 -5.23 -1.36 47.02
C MET A 119 -5.75 -1.63 48.42
N ASP A 120 -4.96 -2.31 49.25
CA ASP A 120 -5.15 -2.52 50.69
C ASP A 120 -4.96 -1.22 51.50
N GLN A 121 -4.20 -0.25 50.97
CA GLN A 121 -3.93 1.04 51.62
C GLN A 121 -4.93 2.15 51.27
N MET A 122 -5.85 1.95 50.33
CA MET A 122 -6.95 2.90 50.11
C MET A 122 -7.98 2.77 51.24
N GLY A 123 -7.95 3.73 52.17
CA GLY A 123 -8.75 3.78 53.38
C GLY A 123 -10.25 3.55 53.15
N ASN A 124 -10.80 2.67 53.98
CA ASN A 124 -12.20 2.27 54.08
C ASN A 124 -13.09 3.43 54.52
N TRP A 125 -14.13 3.76 53.76
CA TRP A 125 -15.20 4.66 54.22
C TRP A 125 -16.64 4.18 53.98
N THR A 126 -16.88 3.05 53.29
CA THR A 126 -18.24 2.44 53.17
C THR A 126 -18.21 0.93 52.85
N HIS A 127 -19.20 0.17 53.34
CA HIS A 127 -19.41 -1.25 53.00
C HIS A 127 -19.63 -1.53 51.49
N ILE A 128 -20.03 -0.52 50.73
CA ILE A 128 -20.18 -0.58 49.27
C ILE A 128 -18.80 -0.60 48.57
N GLY A 129 -17.82 0.11 49.12
CA GLY A 129 -16.44 0.10 48.63
C GLY A 129 -15.79 -1.27 48.74
N GLU A 130 -16.07 -2.02 49.81
CA GLU A 130 -15.55 -3.38 50.01
C GLU A 130 -16.20 -4.39 49.03
N LEU A 131 -17.51 -4.25 48.76
CA LEU A 131 -18.22 -5.03 47.74
C LEU A 131 -17.67 -4.78 46.33
N ILE A 132 -17.44 -3.52 45.96
CA ILE A 132 -16.84 -3.14 44.68
C ILE A 132 -15.40 -3.65 44.58
N ARG A 133 -14.61 -3.53 45.66
CA ARG A 133 -13.23 -4.05 45.74
C ARG A 133 -13.19 -5.56 45.59
N GLN A 134 -14.06 -6.32 46.25
CA GLN A 134 -14.14 -7.77 46.09
C GLN A 134 -14.58 -8.17 44.68
N GLY A 135 -15.54 -7.47 44.09
CA GLY A 135 -15.98 -7.71 42.71
C GLY A 135 -14.90 -7.40 41.67
N MET A 136 -14.08 -6.37 41.89
CA MET A 136 -12.98 -5.98 41.00
C MET A 136 -11.65 -6.70 41.27
N ARG A 137 -11.45 -7.31 42.44
CA ARG A 137 -10.20 -8.01 42.82
C ARG A 137 -9.68 -9.03 41.79
N PRO A 138 -10.52 -9.89 41.15
CA PRO A 138 -10.03 -10.80 40.11
C PRO A 138 -9.69 -10.08 38.79
N TYR A 139 -10.25 -8.90 38.55
CA TYR A 139 -10.05 -8.11 37.33
C TYR A 139 -8.96 -7.05 37.46
N GLY A 140 -8.54 -6.68 38.68
CA GLY A 140 -7.56 -5.63 38.94
C GLY A 140 -6.20 -5.91 38.29
N GLY A 141 -5.71 -7.15 38.41
CA GLY A 141 -4.47 -7.59 37.74
C GLY A 141 -4.62 -7.67 36.22
N LEU A 142 -5.81 -8.01 35.72
CA LEU A 142 -6.10 -8.06 34.29
C LEU A 142 -6.11 -6.64 33.70
N LEU A 143 -6.83 -5.69 34.31
CA LEU A 143 -6.90 -4.32 33.80
C LEU A 143 -5.52 -3.64 33.79
N LEU A 144 -4.68 -3.87 34.80
CA LEU A 144 -3.37 -3.22 34.92
C LEU A 144 -2.30 -3.80 33.98
N THR A 145 -2.44 -5.05 33.53
CA THR A 145 -1.49 -5.70 32.61
C THR A 145 -1.99 -5.71 31.17
N PHE A 146 -3.29 -5.99 30.95
CA PHE A 146 -3.87 -6.06 29.60
C PHE A 146 -3.98 -4.69 28.94
N ILE A 147 -4.43 -3.65 29.65
CA ILE A 147 -4.60 -2.33 29.03
C ILE A 147 -3.28 -1.78 28.48
N PRO A 148 -2.18 -1.67 29.27
CA PRO A 148 -0.92 -1.17 28.72
C PRO A 148 -0.34 -2.09 27.64
N ALA A 149 -0.50 -3.40 27.76
CA ALA A 149 -0.02 -4.32 26.74
C ALA A 149 -0.84 -4.22 25.43
N MET A 150 -2.15 -4.02 25.51
CA MET A 150 -3.01 -3.75 24.36
C MET A 150 -2.69 -2.41 23.71
N LEU A 151 -2.47 -1.35 24.50
CA LEU A 151 -2.01 -0.05 24.00
C LEU A 151 -0.66 -0.18 23.28
N LEU A 152 0.28 -0.97 23.82
CA LEU A 152 1.56 -1.25 23.17
C LEU A 152 1.37 -1.95 21.82
N VAL A 153 0.54 -3.00 21.74
CA VAL A 153 0.22 -3.67 20.47
C VAL A 153 -0.39 -2.68 19.48
N ILE A 154 -1.32 -1.82 19.91
CA ILE A 154 -1.96 -0.83 19.06
C ILE A 154 -0.92 0.16 18.51
N VAL A 155 -0.06 0.71 19.36
CA VAL A 155 0.99 1.67 18.95
C VAL A 155 1.95 1.02 17.96
N VAL A 156 2.40 -0.21 18.23
CA VAL A 156 3.31 -0.96 17.34
C VAL A 156 2.61 -1.30 16.02
N SER A 157 1.34 -1.69 16.05
CA SER A 157 0.55 -2.02 14.85
C SER A 157 0.35 -0.80 13.97
N ILE A 158 0.07 0.36 14.56
CA ILE A 158 0.01 1.63 13.85
C ILE A 158 1.36 1.91 13.22
N ALA A 159 2.46 1.84 13.98
CA ALA A 159 3.80 2.11 13.48
C ALA A 159 4.15 1.21 12.28
N ILE A 160 3.95 -0.11 12.37
CA ILE A 160 4.21 -1.06 11.28
C ILE A 160 3.25 -0.81 10.10
N GLY A 161 1.98 -0.53 10.37
CA GLY A 161 0.98 -0.20 9.35
C GLY A 161 1.35 1.01 8.51
N LEU A 162 1.97 2.05 9.11
CA LEU A 162 2.49 3.21 8.38
C LEU A 162 3.50 2.80 7.30
N PHE A 163 4.43 1.91 7.65
CA PHE A 163 5.42 1.40 6.71
C PHE A 163 4.78 0.47 5.68
N ALA A 164 3.84 -0.39 6.09
CA ALA A 164 3.19 -1.35 5.21
C ALA A 164 2.41 -0.67 4.06
N ILE A 165 1.60 0.35 4.37
CA ILE A 165 0.82 1.07 3.36
C ILE A 165 1.76 1.72 2.32
N THR A 166 2.80 2.43 2.78
CA THR A 166 3.75 3.07 1.87
C THR A 166 4.59 2.06 1.10
N GLY A 167 4.96 0.94 1.72
CA GLY A 167 5.65 -0.17 1.06
C GLY A 167 4.84 -0.73 -0.11
N ILE A 168 3.55 -0.99 0.09
CA ILE A 168 2.65 -1.47 -0.98
C ILE A 168 2.53 -0.42 -2.11
N VAL A 169 2.38 0.86 -1.78
CA VAL A 169 2.36 1.95 -2.78
C VAL A 169 3.67 1.99 -3.57
N HIS A 170 4.80 1.88 -2.87
CA HIS A 170 6.13 1.90 -3.45
C HIS A 170 6.38 0.69 -4.37
N MET A 171 5.88 -0.49 -4.01
CA MET A 171 5.87 -1.69 -4.86
C MET A 171 5.13 -1.42 -6.18
N PHE A 172 3.95 -0.80 -6.14
CA PHE A 172 3.19 -0.50 -7.36
C PHE A 172 3.86 0.56 -8.24
N LYS A 173 4.49 1.56 -7.61
CA LYS A 173 5.22 2.64 -8.31
C LYS A 173 6.53 2.18 -8.93
N THR A 174 7.22 1.22 -8.29
CA THR A 174 8.50 0.69 -8.79
C THR A 174 8.34 -0.56 -9.66
N GLY A 175 7.18 -1.22 -9.61
CA GLY A 175 6.89 -2.43 -10.38
C GLY A 175 7.59 -3.69 -9.87
N SER A 176 8.24 -3.65 -8.71
CA SER A 176 8.98 -4.78 -8.14
C SER A 176 8.49 -5.14 -6.74
N PHE A 177 8.29 -6.45 -6.49
CA PHE A 177 7.72 -6.94 -5.24
C PHE A 177 8.61 -6.66 -4.03
N GLY A 178 9.93 -6.91 -4.14
CA GLY A 178 10.87 -6.73 -3.03
C GLY A 178 10.95 -5.28 -2.51
N LYS A 179 10.63 -4.30 -3.35
CA LYS A 179 10.57 -2.89 -2.94
C LYS A 179 9.46 -2.62 -1.92
N ALA A 180 8.46 -3.50 -1.78
CA ALA A 180 7.46 -3.42 -0.71
C ALA A 180 8.06 -3.41 0.71
N PHE A 181 9.30 -3.91 0.85
CA PHE A 181 10.01 -4.06 2.12
C PHE A 181 11.32 -3.25 2.17
N ALA A 182 11.52 -2.31 1.25
CA ALA A 182 12.70 -1.45 1.24
C ALA A 182 12.58 -0.37 2.33
N ILE A 183 12.75 -0.77 3.61
CA ILE A 183 12.50 0.07 4.80
C ILE A 183 13.20 1.44 4.69
N GLY A 184 14.44 1.47 4.20
CA GLY A 184 15.19 2.72 4.00
C GLY A 184 14.52 3.69 3.02
N GLU A 185 14.13 3.21 1.84
CA GLU A 185 13.42 4.02 0.84
C GLU A 185 12.03 4.43 1.31
N ILE A 186 11.33 3.52 2.00
CA ILE A 186 9.99 3.75 2.53
C ILE A 186 10.03 4.87 3.58
N HIS A 187 10.98 4.81 4.52
CA HIS A 187 11.14 5.85 5.54
C HIS A 187 11.45 7.23 4.91
N GLU A 188 12.35 7.27 3.91
CA GLU A 188 12.67 8.50 3.19
C GLU A 188 11.41 9.11 2.54
N ILE A 189 10.56 8.27 1.95
CA ILE A 189 9.30 8.73 1.35
C ILE A 189 8.33 9.25 2.42
N ILE A 190 8.11 8.50 3.51
CA ILE A 190 7.21 8.91 4.60
C ILE A 190 7.66 10.23 5.22
N SER A 191 8.97 10.39 5.48
CA SER A 191 9.53 11.62 6.05
C SER A 191 9.38 12.82 5.10
N LYS A 192 9.52 12.63 3.79
CA LYS A 192 9.22 13.66 2.77
C LYS A 192 7.74 13.99 2.68
N ILE A 193 6.85 13.01 2.85
CA ILE A 193 5.40 13.27 3.02
C ILE A 193 5.15 14.02 4.34
N GLY A 194 5.94 13.79 5.37
CA GLY A 194 5.73 14.36 6.70
C GLY A 194 4.69 13.57 7.49
N TYR A 195 5.08 13.14 8.68
CA TYR A 195 4.29 12.24 9.54
C TYR A 195 2.89 12.77 9.85
N ILE A 196 2.74 14.07 10.13
CA ILE A 196 1.43 14.67 10.47
C ILE A 196 0.47 14.62 9.28
N ARG A 197 0.96 14.94 8.07
CA ARG A 197 0.14 14.91 6.84
C ARG A 197 -0.26 13.48 6.50
N TYR A 198 0.67 12.54 6.64
CA TYR A 198 0.42 11.13 6.41
C TYR A 198 -0.57 10.54 7.43
N LEU A 199 -0.41 10.89 8.71
CA LEU A 199 -1.34 10.48 9.78
C LEU A 199 -2.73 11.08 9.56
N GLY A 200 -2.81 12.34 9.11
CA GLY A 200 -4.09 12.96 8.72
C GLY A 200 -4.79 12.21 7.59
N TRP A 201 -4.05 11.73 6.59
CA TRP A 201 -4.61 10.88 5.52
C TRP A 201 -5.18 9.56 6.10
N ILE A 202 -4.47 8.93 7.04
CA ILE A 202 -4.94 7.71 7.72
C ILE A 202 -6.19 7.97 8.54
N VAL A 203 -6.25 9.08 9.27
CA VAL A 203 -7.45 9.47 10.03
C VAL A 203 -8.66 9.61 9.10
N VAL A 204 -8.49 10.26 7.95
CA VAL A 204 -9.56 10.37 6.94
C VAL A 204 -9.96 8.99 6.41
N ALA A 205 -9.00 8.11 6.10
CA ALA A 205 -9.27 6.76 5.64
C ALA A 205 -10.04 5.93 6.69
N ILE A 206 -9.67 6.04 7.97
CA ILE A 206 -10.36 5.37 9.09
C ILE A 206 -11.78 5.91 9.26
N ILE A 207 -11.98 7.23 9.22
CA ILE A 207 -13.31 7.84 9.34
C ILE A 207 -14.23 7.36 8.22
N LEU A 208 -13.78 7.45 6.96
CA LEU A 208 -14.57 7.02 5.80
C LEU A 208 -14.85 5.52 5.83
N GLY A 209 -13.85 4.70 6.17
CA GLY A 209 -14.02 3.25 6.32
C GLY A 209 -15.01 2.88 7.43
N THR A 210 -14.98 3.59 8.57
CA THR A 210 -15.91 3.35 9.68
C THR A 210 -17.35 3.73 9.30
N ILE A 211 -17.54 4.83 8.57
CA ILE A 211 -18.86 5.23 8.05
C ILE A 211 -19.43 4.13 7.14
N ILE A 212 -18.60 3.58 6.25
CA ILE A 212 -19.02 2.50 5.34
C ILE A 212 -19.35 1.22 6.12
N ALA A 213 -18.52 0.85 7.10
CA ALA A 213 -18.70 -0.34 7.93
C ALA A 213 -20.01 -0.33 8.76
N ILE A 214 -20.63 0.82 9.00
CA ILE A 214 -21.95 0.91 9.64
C ILE A 214 -23.03 0.29 8.76
N PHE A 215 -22.96 0.45 7.42
CA PHE A 215 -23.93 -0.13 6.50
C PHE A 215 -23.91 -1.65 6.52
N SER A 216 -22.75 -2.26 6.77
CA SER A 216 -22.61 -3.71 6.97
C SER A 216 -23.39 -4.27 8.16
N ARG A 217 -23.92 -3.42 9.07
CA ARG A 217 -24.82 -3.84 10.16
C ARG A 217 -26.26 -4.11 9.70
N VAL A 218 -26.64 -3.66 8.51
CA VAL A 218 -27.97 -3.89 7.93
C VAL A 218 -27.99 -5.27 7.27
N PRO A 219 -28.80 -6.24 7.76
CA PRO A 219 -28.90 -7.55 7.14
C PRO A 219 -29.35 -7.46 5.68
N VAL A 220 -28.89 -8.39 4.84
CA VAL A 220 -29.29 -8.57 3.43
C VAL A 220 -28.89 -7.46 2.45
N LEU A 221 -29.14 -6.18 2.73
CA LEU A 221 -28.79 -5.08 1.81
C LEU A 221 -27.45 -4.41 2.15
N GLY A 222 -27.03 -4.49 3.42
CA GLY A 222 -25.84 -3.82 3.92
C GLY A 222 -24.57 -4.20 3.16
N TRP A 223 -24.37 -5.49 2.88
CA TRP A 223 -23.16 -5.97 2.19
C TRP A 223 -23.08 -5.54 0.72
N ILE A 224 -24.21 -5.34 0.02
CA ILE A 224 -24.21 -4.84 -1.37
C ILE A 224 -23.84 -3.37 -1.38
N ILE A 225 -24.44 -2.58 -0.49
CA ILE A 225 -24.15 -1.16 -0.34
C ILE A 225 -22.69 -0.96 0.08
N ASP A 226 -22.22 -1.75 1.05
CA ASP A 226 -20.83 -1.76 1.51
C ASP A 226 -19.86 -2.08 0.37
N ALA A 227 -20.12 -3.13 -0.41
CA ALA A 227 -19.32 -3.50 -1.57
C ALA A 227 -19.21 -2.34 -2.58
N PHE A 228 -20.32 -1.69 -2.92
CA PHE A 228 -20.32 -0.52 -3.80
C PHE A 228 -19.51 0.65 -3.23
N LEU A 229 -19.75 1.01 -1.96
CA LEU A 229 -19.04 2.11 -1.29
C LEU A 229 -17.55 1.81 -1.12
N SER A 230 -17.17 0.55 -0.90
CA SER A 230 -15.78 0.12 -0.75
C SER A 230 -15.00 0.31 -2.05
N VAL A 231 -15.62 0.09 -3.21
CA VAL A 231 -14.99 0.32 -4.53
C VAL A 231 -14.67 1.80 -4.67
N LEU A 232 -15.63 2.66 -4.33
CA LEU A 232 -15.41 4.11 -4.36
C LEU A 232 -14.33 4.54 -3.37
N LEU A 233 -14.31 3.96 -2.17
CA LEU A 233 -13.30 4.24 -1.17
C LEU A 233 -11.91 3.80 -1.64
N VAL A 234 -11.76 2.61 -2.23
CA VAL A 234 -10.46 2.13 -2.73
C VAL A 234 -9.94 3.05 -3.83
N VAL A 235 -10.80 3.50 -4.75
CA VAL A 235 -10.43 4.43 -5.83
C VAL A 235 -9.99 5.77 -5.27
N PHE A 236 -10.73 6.29 -4.30
CA PHE A 236 -10.41 7.53 -3.61
C PHE A 236 -9.07 7.43 -2.85
N LEU A 237 -8.88 6.39 -2.05
CA LEU A 237 -7.69 6.20 -1.24
C LEU A 237 -6.45 5.92 -2.09
N SER A 238 -6.57 5.10 -3.12
CA SER A 238 -5.47 4.81 -4.06
C SER A 238 -5.02 6.06 -4.82
N ARG A 239 -5.96 6.91 -5.26
CA ARG A 239 -5.63 8.18 -5.91
C ARG A 239 -4.96 9.15 -4.95
N SER A 240 -5.55 9.39 -3.78
CA SER A 240 -5.02 10.35 -2.82
C SER A 240 -3.62 9.96 -2.32
N ILE A 241 -3.39 8.69 -1.98
CA ILE A 241 -2.08 8.22 -1.54
C ILE A 241 -1.05 8.21 -2.68
N GLY A 242 -1.46 7.89 -3.91
CA GLY A 242 -0.61 7.96 -5.08
C GLY A 242 -0.07 9.37 -5.32
N LEU A 243 -0.91 10.40 -5.14
CA LEU A 243 -0.51 11.80 -5.26
C LEU A 243 0.42 12.26 -4.13
N LEU A 244 0.13 11.86 -2.88
CA LEU A 244 1.01 12.11 -1.74
C LEU A 244 2.39 11.50 -1.95
N TYR A 245 2.43 10.27 -2.46
CA TYR A 245 3.66 9.56 -2.81
C TYR A 245 4.42 10.26 -3.95
N ASP A 246 3.73 10.62 -5.04
CA ASP A 246 4.35 11.28 -6.19
C ASP A 246 4.92 12.64 -5.82
N HIS A 247 4.24 13.39 -4.95
CA HIS A 247 4.75 14.64 -4.42
C HIS A 247 6.03 14.47 -3.59
N ALA A 248 6.10 13.41 -2.78
CA ALA A 248 7.31 13.09 -2.00
C ALA A 248 8.47 12.59 -2.88
N ARG A 249 8.19 11.82 -3.93
CA ARG A 249 9.20 11.40 -4.92
C ARG A 249 9.64 12.53 -5.85
N GLY A 250 8.78 13.49 -6.15
CA GLY A 250 9.07 14.67 -6.99
C GLY A 250 10.07 15.68 -6.40
N THR A 251 10.68 15.35 -5.26
CA THR A 251 11.82 16.06 -4.65
C THR A 251 13.03 15.14 -4.39
N ALA A 252 12.97 13.88 -4.83
CA ALA A 252 14.07 12.92 -4.76
C ALA A 252 14.66 12.71 -6.17
N PRO A 253 15.98 12.75 -6.36
CA PRO A 253 16.58 12.28 -7.59
C PRO A 253 16.10 10.84 -7.87
N PRO A 254 15.83 10.48 -9.14
CA PRO A 254 15.59 9.09 -9.48
C PRO A 254 16.76 8.25 -8.92
N PRO A 255 16.49 7.16 -8.17
CA PRO A 255 17.55 6.29 -7.68
C PRO A 255 18.44 5.88 -8.86
N PRO A 256 19.78 5.84 -8.68
CA PRO A 256 20.65 5.32 -9.72
C PRO A 256 20.12 3.95 -10.15
N ALA A 257 19.97 3.78 -11.46
CA ALA A 257 19.55 2.51 -12.02
C ALA A 257 20.39 1.39 -11.39
N PRO A 258 19.79 0.23 -11.05
CA PRO A 258 20.55 -0.88 -10.50
C PRO A 258 21.77 -1.14 -11.40
N PRO A 259 22.96 -1.39 -10.82
CA PRO A 259 24.11 -1.76 -11.62
C PRO A 259 23.67 -2.95 -12.48
N VAL A 260 23.84 -2.80 -13.79
CA VAL A 260 23.54 -3.85 -14.78
C VAL A 260 24.42 -5.04 -14.44
N SER A 261 23.91 -5.93 -13.57
CA SER A 261 24.52 -7.21 -13.29
C SER A 261 24.26 -8.07 -14.51
N GLY A 262 25.33 -8.35 -15.26
CA GLY A 262 25.27 -9.10 -16.51
C GLY A 262 25.63 -8.24 -17.71
N THR A 263 26.87 -7.72 -17.74
CA THR A 263 27.55 -7.54 -19.02
C THR A 263 27.72 -8.93 -19.65
N ILE A 264 26.78 -9.35 -20.50
CA ILE A 264 27.19 -10.19 -21.62
C ILE A 264 28.02 -9.23 -22.48
N PRO A 265 29.34 -9.47 -22.65
CA PRO A 265 30.12 -8.61 -23.51
C PRO A 265 29.46 -8.60 -24.90
N PRO A 266 29.26 -7.42 -25.52
CA PRO A 266 28.81 -7.37 -26.90
C PRO A 266 29.77 -8.23 -27.74
N PRO A 267 29.26 -8.99 -28.73
CA PRO A 267 30.15 -9.75 -29.61
C PRO A 267 31.16 -8.77 -30.19
N ALA A 268 32.44 -9.10 -30.04
CA ALA A 268 33.53 -8.34 -30.61
C ALA A 268 33.33 -8.27 -32.13
N ILE A 269 32.96 -7.09 -32.63
CA ILE A 269 32.99 -6.81 -34.05
C ILE A 269 33.95 -5.62 -34.21
N THR A 270 35.00 -5.95 -34.97
CA THR A 270 36.13 -5.17 -35.48
C THR A 270 35.83 -3.71 -35.83
N PRO A 271 36.87 -2.84 -35.78
CA PRO A 271 36.69 -1.42 -36.02
C PRO A 271 36.31 -1.14 -37.48
N GLU A 272 35.43 -0.16 -37.64
CA GLU A 272 35.43 0.79 -38.75
C GLU A 272 34.88 0.32 -40.10
N ILE A 273 33.56 0.45 -40.28
CA ILE A 273 32.99 0.84 -41.58
C ILE A 273 31.94 1.91 -41.33
N ALA A 274 32.13 3.08 -41.95
CA ALA A 274 31.24 4.22 -41.86
C ALA A 274 29.86 3.93 -42.49
N PRO A 275 28.78 4.62 -42.06
CA PRO A 275 27.39 4.35 -42.52
C PRO A 275 27.14 4.50 -44.03
N SER A 276 28.08 5.08 -44.78
CA SER A 276 27.92 5.40 -46.19
C SER A 276 28.08 4.19 -47.13
N GLU A 277 28.77 3.12 -46.73
CA GLU A 277 29.00 1.97 -47.62
C GLU A 277 27.85 0.94 -47.61
N GLU A 278 27.17 0.73 -46.47
CA GLU A 278 26.04 -0.19 -46.39
C GLU A 278 24.76 0.36 -47.05
N MET A 279 24.60 1.69 -47.05
CA MET A 279 23.51 2.37 -47.78
C MET A 279 23.61 2.17 -49.30
N LYS A 280 24.81 1.96 -49.86
CA LYS A 280 24.98 1.70 -51.30
C LYS A 280 24.63 0.27 -51.73
N LYS A 281 24.68 -0.72 -50.83
CA LYS A 281 24.47 -2.14 -51.18
C LYS A 281 23.01 -2.58 -51.20
N THR A 282 22.09 -1.81 -50.59
CA THR A 282 20.69 -2.24 -50.40
C THR A 282 19.70 -1.69 -51.42
N GLY A 283 20.14 -0.86 -52.38
CA GLY A 283 19.32 -0.40 -53.52
C GLY A 283 18.07 0.39 -53.14
N ASP A 284 18.00 0.91 -51.91
CA ASP A 284 16.87 1.70 -51.41
C ASP A 284 17.35 3.15 -51.23
N GLU A 285 17.59 3.80 -52.38
CA GLU A 285 18.02 5.19 -52.42
C GLU A 285 16.94 6.09 -51.82
N GLY A 286 17.20 6.61 -50.60
CA GLY A 286 16.49 7.76 -50.06
C GLY A 286 15.53 7.52 -48.89
N LYS A 287 15.44 6.30 -48.34
CA LYS A 287 14.58 6.05 -47.18
C LYS A 287 15.41 5.60 -45.96
N ALA A 288 15.39 6.42 -44.91
CA ALA A 288 16.06 6.14 -43.64
C ALA A 288 15.04 6.10 -42.49
N LEU A 289 15.20 5.16 -41.55
CA LEU A 289 14.35 5.02 -40.38
C LEU A 289 14.95 5.80 -39.21
N PHE A 290 14.19 6.74 -38.64
CA PHE A 290 14.67 7.58 -37.54
C PHE A 290 14.33 6.95 -36.19
N CYS A 291 15.34 6.80 -35.31
CA CYS A 291 15.11 6.29 -33.96
C CYS A 291 14.54 7.40 -33.04
N PRO A 292 13.32 7.25 -32.50
CA PRO A 292 12.68 8.28 -31.66
C PRO A 292 13.35 8.45 -30.29
N TYR A 293 14.22 7.52 -29.88
CA TYR A 293 14.86 7.54 -28.56
C TYR A 293 16.21 8.27 -28.53
N CYS A 294 16.99 8.19 -29.62
CA CYS A 294 18.35 8.74 -29.66
C CYS A 294 18.66 9.56 -30.92
N GLY A 295 17.70 9.67 -31.84
CA GLY A 295 17.80 10.47 -33.05
C GLY A 295 18.78 9.95 -34.10
N THR A 296 19.20 8.69 -34.00
CA THR A 296 20.10 8.07 -34.99
C THR A 296 19.31 7.53 -36.18
N THR A 297 19.83 7.73 -37.39
CA THR A 297 19.30 7.16 -38.63
C THR A 297 19.73 5.70 -38.77
N ASN A 298 18.79 4.85 -39.15
CA ASN A 298 18.99 3.41 -39.33
C ASN A 298 18.50 3.01 -40.73
N VAL A 299 18.97 1.87 -41.22
CA VAL A 299 18.45 1.27 -42.46
C VAL A 299 16.97 0.89 -42.29
N LEU A 300 16.14 1.02 -43.33
CA LEU A 300 14.69 0.79 -43.26
C LEU A 300 14.27 -0.56 -42.68
N LYS A 301 15.08 -1.61 -42.91
CA LYS A 301 14.79 -2.96 -42.42
C LYS A 301 15.30 -3.23 -41.00
N ALA A 302 15.94 -2.25 -40.36
CA ALA A 302 16.47 -2.40 -39.01
C ALA A 302 15.32 -2.57 -37.99
N LYS A 303 15.32 -3.70 -37.30
CA LYS A 303 14.40 -3.94 -36.17
C LYS A 303 14.88 -3.21 -34.91
N TYR A 304 16.20 -3.05 -34.74
CA TYR A 304 16.82 -2.42 -33.57
C TYR A 304 17.72 -1.25 -34.01
N CYS A 305 17.84 -0.24 -33.16
CA CYS A 305 18.72 0.91 -33.40
C CYS A 305 20.19 0.54 -33.23
N ILE A 306 21.02 0.87 -34.23
CA ILE A 306 22.45 0.58 -34.26
C ILE A 306 23.22 1.25 -33.12
N LYS A 307 22.74 2.40 -32.62
CA LYS A 307 23.43 3.17 -31.57
C LYS A 307 22.97 2.83 -30.15
N CYS A 308 21.65 2.69 -29.94
CA CYS A 308 21.08 2.55 -28.60
C CYS A 308 20.46 1.17 -28.30
N GLY A 309 20.43 0.26 -29.29
CA GLY A 309 19.94 -1.11 -29.14
C GLY A 309 18.43 -1.25 -28.91
N LYS A 310 17.66 -0.15 -28.85
CA LYS A 310 16.19 -0.20 -28.68
C LYS A 310 15.49 -0.60 -29.98
N GLU A 311 14.38 -1.33 -29.86
CA GLU A 311 13.52 -1.68 -30.98
C GLU A 311 12.85 -0.43 -31.56
N ILE A 312 12.90 -0.26 -32.88
CA ILE A 312 12.35 0.91 -33.54
C ILE A 312 10.88 0.62 -33.88
N PRO A 313 9.91 1.42 -33.39
CA PRO A 313 8.50 1.21 -33.71
C PRO A 313 8.29 1.46 -35.21
N LYS A 314 7.73 0.47 -35.92
CA LYS A 314 7.35 0.60 -37.33
C LYS A 314 6.07 1.43 -37.38
N ILE A 315 6.15 2.62 -37.98
CA ILE A 315 5.02 3.52 -38.25
C ILE A 315 4.47 3.19 -39.63
#